data_AF-A0A2H5V2A5-F1
#
_entry.id   AF-A0A2H5V2A5-F1
#
_cell.length_a   1.000
_cell.length_b   1.000
_cell.length_c   1.000
_cell.angle_alpha   90.00
_cell.angle_beta   90.00
_cell.angle_gamma   90.00
#
_symmetry.space_group_name_H-M   'P 1'
#
loop_
_entity.id
_entity.type
_entity.pdbx_description
1 polymer ?
#
loop_
_entity_poly.entity_id
_entity_poly.type
_entity_poly.pdbx_seq_one_letter_code
_entity_poly.pdbx_strand_id
1 'polypeptide(L)'
;MKKYIIGATDVKIITLGLSLYRDLLLEIARKFLSGYNVGYELKEAIHREVEALENLLNKMSPESEFILYDSDLTAKKVLLSGCKVFSMVFEVVKERLSERGVSLDTKELDYLEKRIKNLLESPILSES
;
A
#
# COMPACT_ATOMS: atom_id res chain seq x y z
N MET A 1 0.45 24.89 7.30
CA MET A 1 0.65 23.42 7.28
C MET A 1 -0.70 22.76 7.51
N LYS A 2 -1.18 21.92 6.58
CA LYS A 2 -2.45 21.20 6.73
C LYS A 2 -2.23 19.84 7.40
N LYS A 3 -3.19 19.41 8.22
CA LYS A 3 -3.22 18.12 8.91
C LYS A 3 -4.38 17.30 8.36
N TYR A 4 -4.12 16.04 8.01
CA TYR A 4 -5.11 15.04 7.61
C TYR A 4 -5.20 13.95 8.69
N ILE A 5 -6.41 13.47 8.95
CA ILE A 5 -6.67 12.37 9.88
C ILE A 5 -7.17 11.18 9.05
N ILE A 6 -6.42 10.08 9.11
CA ILE A 6 -6.78 8.80 8.51
C ILE A 6 -7.43 7.96 9.61
N GLY A 7 -8.70 7.60 9.43
CA GLY A 7 -9.46 6.85 10.43
C GLY A 7 -8.92 5.43 10.63
N ALA A 8 -9.12 4.84 11.81
CA ALA A 8 -8.57 3.52 12.15
C ALA A 8 -8.93 2.42 11.13
N THR A 9 -10.14 2.45 10.55
CA THR A 9 -10.53 1.51 9.48
C THR A 9 -9.69 1.68 8.22
N ASP A 10 -9.41 2.92 7.81
CA ASP A 10 -8.53 3.19 6.67
C ASP A 10 -7.11 2.77 6.97
N VAL A 11 -6.63 3.01 8.20
CA VAL A 11 -5.31 2.57 8.66
C VAL A 11 -5.17 1.06 8.51
N LYS A 12 -6.16 0.25 8.88
CA LYS A 12 -6.11 -1.22 8.69
C LYS A 12 -5.91 -1.61 7.22
N ILE A 13 -6.70 -1.02 6.32
CA ILE A 13 -6.66 -1.30 4.88
C ILE A 13 -5.31 -0.88 4.29
N ILE A 14 -4.84 0.32 4.66
CA ILE A 14 -3.57 0.87 4.20
C ILE A 14 -2.41 0.02 4.72
N THR A 15 -2.39 -0.35 5.99
CA THR A 15 -1.35 -1.22 6.57
C THR A 15 -1.26 -2.56 5.85
N LEU A 16 -2.40 -3.13 5.44
CA LEU A 16 -2.42 -4.33 4.61
C LEU A 16 -1.79 -4.08 3.22
N GLY A 17 -2.17 -2.99 2.55
CA GLY A 17 -1.58 -2.59 1.27
C GLY A 17 -0.06 -2.35 1.33
N LEU A 18 0.40 -1.65 2.35
CA LEU A 18 1.82 -1.38 2.59
C LEU A 18 2.60 -2.68 2.91
N SER A 19 2.00 -3.60 3.66
CA SER A 19 2.61 -4.90 3.96
C SER A 19 2.76 -5.74 2.70
N LEU A 20 1.72 -5.81 1.86
CA LEU A 20 1.77 -6.48 0.57
C LEU A 20 2.83 -5.87 -0.35
N TYR A 21 2.96 -4.54 -0.35
CA TYR A 21 3.97 -3.85 -1.15
C TYR A 21 5.39 -4.17 -0.66
N ARG A 22 5.63 -4.12 0.64
CA ARG A 22 6.91 -4.52 1.24
C ARG A 22 7.27 -5.96 0.86
N ASP A 23 6.34 -6.89 1.04
CA ASP A 23 6.58 -8.31 0.77
C ASP A 23 6.84 -8.56 -0.73
N LEU A 24 6.16 -7.83 -1.62
CA LEU A 24 6.43 -7.85 -3.05
C LEU A 24 7.85 -7.36 -3.38
N LEU A 25 8.29 -6.24 -2.79
CA LEU A 25 9.64 -5.71 -3.00
C LEU A 25 10.72 -6.67 -2.50
N LEU A 26 10.51 -7.27 -1.32
CA LEU A 26 11.42 -8.27 -0.77
C LEU A 26 11.48 -9.52 -1.65
N GLU A 27 10.35 -9.96 -2.19
CA GLU A 27 10.29 -11.11 -3.10
C GLU A 27 10.97 -10.81 -4.43
N ILE A 28 10.81 -9.59 -4.96
CA ILE A 28 11.55 -9.13 -6.15
C ILE A 28 13.05 -9.12 -5.87
N ALA A 29 13.47 -8.56 -4.73
CA ALA A 29 14.87 -8.53 -4.33
C ALA A 29 15.44 -9.95 -4.23
N ARG A 30 14.71 -10.85 -3.58
CA ARG A 30 15.11 -12.24 -3.39
C ARG A 30 15.23 -12.99 -4.72
N LYS A 31 14.29 -12.85 -5.65
CA LYS A 31 14.25 -13.63 -6.90
C LYS A 31 15.12 -13.05 -8.01
N PHE A 32 15.20 -11.73 -8.12
CA PHE A 32 15.80 -11.06 -9.27
C PHE A 32 17.11 -10.34 -8.95
N LEU A 33 17.40 -10.02 -7.68
CA LEU A 33 18.61 -9.26 -7.33
C LEU A 33 19.70 -10.11 -6.66
N SER A 34 19.33 -11.27 -6.10
CA SER A 34 20.26 -12.17 -5.41
C SER A 34 21.13 -13.01 -6.37
N GLY A 35 20.72 -13.17 -7.63
CA GLY A 35 21.38 -14.04 -8.61
C GLY A 35 21.68 -13.42 -9.98
N TYR A 36 21.31 -12.15 -10.23
CA TYR A 36 21.53 -11.49 -11.52
C TYR A 36 22.49 -10.30 -11.36
N ASN A 37 23.17 -9.93 -12.45
CA ASN A 37 24.09 -8.79 -12.57
C ASN A 37 23.33 -7.44 -12.61
N VAL A 38 22.38 -7.26 -11.70
CA VAL A 38 21.58 -6.04 -11.59
C VAL A 38 22.42 -4.95 -10.96
N GLY A 39 22.40 -3.76 -11.58
CA GLY A 39 23.11 -2.58 -11.12
C GLY A 39 22.82 -2.24 -9.66
N TYR A 40 23.87 -1.74 -8.98
CA TYR A 40 23.84 -1.37 -7.56
C TYR A 40 22.69 -0.40 -7.22
N GLU A 41 22.43 0.57 -8.10
CA GLU A 41 21.40 1.60 -7.94
C GLU A 41 19.99 1.00 -7.73
N LEU A 42 19.64 -0.08 -8.44
CA LEU A 42 18.32 -0.70 -8.30
C LEU A 42 18.18 -1.43 -6.96
N LYS A 43 19.26 -2.06 -6.47
CA LYS A 43 19.27 -2.73 -5.16
C LYS A 43 19.13 -1.70 -4.04
N GLU A 44 19.83 -0.58 -4.18
CA GLU A 44 19.77 0.51 -3.22
C GLU A 44 18.39 1.18 -3.20
N ALA A 45 17.79 1.41 -4.38
CA ALA A 45 16.44 1.96 -4.48
C ALA A 45 15.41 1.08 -3.77
N ILE A 46 15.44 -0.24 -3.98
CA ILE A 46 14.53 -1.18 -3.30
C ILE A 46 14.77 -1.19 -1.79
N HIS A 47 16.03 -1.14 -1.34
CA HIS A 47 16.33 -1.08 0.09
C HIS A 47 15.77 0.18 0.75
N ARG A 48 15.97 1.36 0.14
CA ARG A 48 15.43 2.63 0.66
C ARG A 48 13.90 2.64 0.68
N GLU A 49 13.25 2.06 -0.33
CA GLU A 49 11.79 1.96 -0.38
C GLU A 49 11.26 1.04 0.72
N VAL A 50 11.90 -0.12 0.94
CA VAL A 50 11.56 -1.03 2.05
C VAL A 50 11.73 -0.37 3.40
N GLU A 51 12.83 0.37 3.61
CA GLU A 51 13.06 1.12 4.84
C GLU A 51 11.97 2.18 5.08
N ALA A 52 11.57 2.91 4.03
CA ALA A 52 10.50 3.89 4.11
C ALA A 52 9.15 3.25 4.46
N LEU A 53 8.86 2.07 3.88
CA LEU A 53 7.67 1.27 4.19
C LEU A 53 7.66 0.81 5.65
N GLU A 54 8.76 0.24 6.13
CA GLU A 54 8.86 -0.24 7.52
C GLU A 54 8.74 0.90 8.53
N ASN A 55 9.38 2.04 8.25
CA ASN A 55 9.26 3.22 9.08
C ASN A 55 7.82 3.73 9.17
N LEU A 56 7.07 3.69 8.07
CA LEU A 56 5.67 4.10 8.07
C LEU A 56 4.78 3.07 8.79
N LEU A 57 4.96 1.77 8.51
CA LEU A 57 4.26 0.67 9.17
C LEU A 57 4.43 0.72 10.68
N ASN A 58 5.65 0.97 11.17
CA ASN A 58 5.95 1.07 12.60
C ASN A 58 5.26 2.27 13.28
N LYS A 59 4.89 3.31 12.51
CA LYS A 59 4.15 4.49 13.02
C LYS A 59 2.64 4.30 12.96
N MET A 60 2.14 3.33 12.18
CA MET A 60 0.72 3.09 11.97
C MET A 60 0.24 1.94 12.86
N SER A 61 -0.49 2.26 13.94
CA SER A 61 -1.21 1.22 14.68
C SER A 61 -2.56 0.94 14.01
N PRO A 62 -2.88 -0.32 13.63
CA PRO A 62 -4.16 -0.69 13.04
C PRO A 62 -5.38 -0.37 13.91
N GLU A 63 -5.19 -0.07 15.19
CA GLU A 63 -6.25 0.22 16.15
C GLU A 63 -6.45 1.72 16.38
N SER A 64 -5.58 2.58 15.85
CA SER A 64 -5.64 4.03 16.06
C SER A 64 -5.76 4.80 14.75
N GLU A 65 -6.21 6.04 14.88
CA GLU A 65 -6.10 7.01 13.78
C GLU A 65 -4.63 7.29 13.49
N PHE A 66 -4.34 7.66 12.24
CA PHE A 66 -3.03 8.10 11.80
C PHE A 66 -3.09 9.56 11.35
N ILE A 67 -2.15 10.36 11.81
CA ILE A 67 -2.06 11.78 11.47
C ILE A 67 -1.03 11.96 10.36
N LEU A 68 -1.48 12.45 9.21
CA LEU A 68 -0.62 12.78 8.08
C LEU A 68 -0.52 14.30 7.92
N TYR A 69 0.69 14.84 7.91
CA TYR A 69 0.93 16.25 7.60
C TYR A 69 1.19 16.41 6.10
N ASP A 70 0.65 17.48 5.52
CA ASP A 70 0.82 17.78 4.09
C ASP A 70 2.29 17.96 3.68
N SER A 71 3.16 18.34 4.64
CA SER A 71 4.61 18.46 4.45
C SER A 71 5.35 17.13 4.40
N ASP A 72 4.73 16.01 4.79
CA ASP A 72 5.36 14.68 4.79
C ASP A 72 5.21 14.01 3.42
N LEU A 73 5.97 14.52 2.45
CA LEU A 73 5.93 14.06 1.06
C LEU A 73 6.33 12.58 0.92
N THR A 74 7.25 12.10 1.76
CA THR A 74 7.67 10.70 1.75
C THR A 74 6.53 9.80 2.22
N ALA A 75 5.91 10.11 3.36
CA ALA A 75 4.76 9.33 3.83
C ALA A 75 3.62 9.35 2.80
N LYS A 76 3.33 10.50 2.18
CA LYS A 76 2.32 10.61 1.11
C LYS A 76 2.60 9.65 -0.06
N LYS A 77 3.84 9.66 -0.58
CA LYS A 77 4.24 8.79 -1.70
C LYS A 77 4.13 7.31 -1.34
N VAL A 78 4.62 6.93 -0.15
CA VAL A 78 4.58 5.54 0.32
C VAL A 78 3.14 5.07 0.53
N LEU A 79 2.28 5.90 1.15
CA LEU A 79 0.85 5.63 1.29
C LEU A 79 0.16 5.44 -0.06
N LEU A 80 0.43 6.33 -1.02
CA LEU A 80 -0.11 6.25 -2.37
C LEU A 80 0.28 4.93 -3.05
N SER A 81 1.56 4.55 -2.98
CA SER A 81 2.05 3.27 -3.52
C SER A 81 1.38 2.07 -2.84
N GLY A 82 1.24 2.08 -1.51
CA GLY A 82 0.54 1.04 -0.76
C GLY A 82 -0.92 0.88 -1.18
N CYS A 83 -1.65 1.99 -1.35
CA CYS A 83 -3.03 1.96 -1.82
C CYS A 83 -3.15 1.43 -3.25
N LYS A 84 -2.23 1.81 -4.15
CA LYS A 84 -2.19 1.30 -5.53
C LYS A 84 -1.93 -0.21 -5.58
N VAL A 85 -0.94 -0.67 -4.82
CA VAL A 85 -0.61 -2.11 -4.73
C VAL A 85 -1.77 -2.90 -4.16
N PHE A 86 -2.41 -2.40 -3.11
CA PHE A 86 -3.63 -3.01 -2.58
C PHE A 86 -4.70 -3.16 -3.67
N SER A 87 -5.00 -2.07 -4.38
CA SER A 87 -6.00 -2.07 -5.46
C SER A 87 -5.68 -3.12 -6.53
N MET A 88 -4.44 -3.16 -7.01
CA MET A 88 -4.01 -4.12 -8.04
C MET A 88 -4.12 -5.57 -7.56
N VAL A 89 -3.61 -5.86 -6.35
CA VAL A 89 -3.67 -7.22 -5.79
C VAL A 89 -5.12 -7.64 -5.57
N PHE A 90 -5.95 -6.72 -5.09
CA PHE A 90 -7.36 -6.96 -4.84
C PHE A 90 -8.13 -7.29 -6.12
N GLU A 91 -7.89 -6.56 -7.22
CA GLU A 91 -8.48 -6.85 -8.54
C GLU A 91 -8.11 -8.25 -9.03
N VAL A 92 -6.82 -8.61 -8.96
CA VAL A 92 -6.34 -9.95 -9.37
C VAL A 92 -6.97 -11.06 -8.53
N VAL A 93 -7.14 -10.83 -7.23
CA VAL A 93 -7.78 -11.80 -6.33
C VAL A 93 -9.25 -11.96 -6.68
N LYS A 94 -9.98 -10.87 -6.93
CA LYS A 94 -11.39 -10.91 -7.37
C LYS A 94 -11.55 -11.70 -8.67
N GLU A 95 -10.73 -11.41 -9.67
CA GLU A 95 -10.75 -12.11 -10.96
C GLU A 95 -10.55 -13.62 -10.78
N ARG A 96 -9.52 -14.03 -10.05
CA ARG A 96 -9.21 -15.45 -9.82
C ARG A 96 -10.28 -16.20 -9.03
N LEU A 97 -10.94 -15.55 -8.08
CA LEU A 97 -12.00 -16.18 -7.30
C LEU A 97 -13.27 -16.35 -8.14
N SER A 98 -13.56 -15.38 -9.02
CA SER A 98 -14.62 -15.51 -10.03
C SER A 98 -14.37 -16.66 -11.00
N GLU A 99 -13.14 -16.79 -11.53
CA GLU A 99 -12.75 -17.90 -12.42
C GLU A 99 -12.93 -19.28 -11.77
N ARG A 100 -12.75 -19.36 -10.45
CA ARG A 100 -12.89 -20.61 -9.67
C ARG A 100 -14.33 -20.88 -9.22
N GLY A 101 -15.30 -20.05 -9.61
CA GLY A 101 -16.70 -20.17 -9.19
C GLY A 101 -16.89 -19.94 -7.69
N VAL A 102 -15.95 -19.28 -7.01
CA VAL A 102 -16.08 -18.93 -5.61
C VAL A 102 -16.98 -17.70 -5.51
N SER A 103 -18.21 -17.90 -5.03
CA SER A 103 -19.10 -16.78 -4.70
C SER A 103 -18.54 -16.05 -3.49
N LEU A 104 -17.91 -14.91 -3.73
CA LEU A 104 -17.52 -14.00 -2.67
C LEU A 104 -18.73 -13.21 -2.17
N ASP A 105 -18.75 -12.87 -0.88
CA ASP A 105 -19.64 -11.83 -0.39
C ASP A 105 -19.21 -10.50 -1.02
N THR A 106 -19.95 -10.09 -2.05
CA THR A 106 -19.60 -8.91 -2.85
C THR A 106 -19.75 -7.62 -2.04
N LYS A 107 -20.55 -7.61 -0.97
CA LYS A 107 -20.78 -6.37 -0.19
C LYS A 107 -19.53 -5.89 0.53
N GLU A 108 -18.80 -6.80 1.17
CA GLU A 108 -17.56 -6.44 1.88
C GLU A 108 -16.46 -6.08 0.89
N LEU A 109 -16.39 -6.78 -0.24
CA LEU A 109 -15.43 -6.48 -1.30
C LEU A 109 -15.68 -5.14 -1.98
N ASP A 110 -16.93 -4.86 -2.35
CA ASP A 110 -17.33 -3.59 -2.97
C ASP A 110 -17.11 -2.42 -1.99
N TYR A 111 -17.31 -2.66 -0.69
CA TYR A 111 -16.99 -1.69 0.35
C TYR A 111 -15.49 -1.37 0.40
N LEU A 112 -14.63 -2.38 0.42
CA LEU A 112 -13.17 -2.20 0.44
C LEU A 112 -12.67 -1.50 -0.83
N GLU A 113 -13.19 -1.90 -2.00
CA GLU A 113 -12.86 -1.29 -3.28
C GLU A 113 -13.25 0.18 -3.34
N LYS A 114 -14.50 0.50 -2.94
CA LYS A 114 -14.95 1.88 -2.88
C LYS A 114 -14.11 2.71 -1.91
N ARG A 115 -13.72 2.12 -0.78
CA ARG A 115 -12.94 2.83 0.25
C ARG A 115 -11.52 3.13 -0.22
N ILE A 116 -10.83 2.17 -0.86
CA ILE A 116 -9.50 2.43 -1.40
C ILE A 116 -9.52 3.42 -2.56
N LYS A 117 -10.55 3.35 -3.43
CA LYS A 117 -10.75 4.32 -4.51
C LYS A 117 -10.93 5.73 -3.98
N ASN A 118 -11.78 5.90 -2.95
CA ASN A 118 -11.97 7.19 -2.30
C ASN A 118 -10.68 7.72 -1.67
N LEU A 119 -9.86 6.86 -1.07
CA LEU A 119 -8.55 7.27 -0.52
C LEU A 119 -7.61 7.76 -1.63
N LEU A 120 -7.53 7.04 -2.75
CA LEU A 120 -6.70 7.39 -3.91
C LEU A 120 -7.13 8.70 -4.57
N GLU A 121 -8.44 8.95 -4.65
CA GLU A 121 -9.02 10.19 -5.20
C GLU A 121 -9.01 11.34 -4.19
N SER A 122 -8.64 11.09 -2.93
CA SER A 122 -8.69 12.10 -1.87
C SER A 122 -7.53 13.11 -1.98
N PRO A 123 -7.76 14.36 -1.52
CA PRO A 123 -6.69 15.35 -1.40
C PRO A 123 -5.62 14.99 -0.35
N ILE A 124 -5.82 13.90 0.41
CA ILE A 124 -4.83 13.35 1.35
C ILE A 124 -3.67 12.74 0.56
N LEU A 125 -3.95 12.10 -0.57
CA LEU A 125 -3.00 11.34 -1.36
C LEU A 125 -2.76 11.89 -2.78
N SER A 126 -3.52 12.90 -3.22
CA SER A 126 -3.26 13.57 -4.49
C SER A 126 -1.89 14.25 -4.49
N GLU A 127 -1.08 14.00 -5.52
CA GLU A 127 0.12 14.80 -5.79
C GLU A 127 -0.32 16.25 -6.02
N SER A 128 0.19 17.16 -5.17
CA SER A 128 0.08 18.62 -5.35
C SER A 128 1.39 19.14 -5.89
#